data_AF-A0A0C5DA64-F1
#
_entry.id   AF-A0A0C5DA64-F1
#
_cell.length_a   1.000
_cell.length_b   1.000
_cell.length_c   1.000
_cell.angle_alpha   90.00
_cell.angle_beta   90.00
_cell.angle_gamma   90.00
#
_symmetry.space_group_name_H-M   'P 1'
#
loop_
_entity.id
_entity.type
_entity.pdbx_description
1 polymer ?
#
loop_
_entity_poly.entity_id
_entity_poly.type
_entity_poly.pdbx_seq_one_letter_code
_entity_poly.pdbx_strand_id
1 'polypeptide(L)'
;MFRLSAFRERLLKHFHGHPNCIVPEFRRREVIKTVEKGLFDLSISRKCESVMNWSIPVPGDDRHCIYVWLDALFSYYVGSIARVAADGTEALDEDYRTLSRWPADLQVVGKDILKFHAIYWPAFLMSADLPLPERLVSHGWWTKD
;
A
#
# COMPACT_ATOMS: atom_id res chain seq x y z
N MET A 1 3.54 12.02 -11.39
CA MET A 1 3.72 12.10 -9.92
C MET A 1 2.39 11.82 -9.24
N PHE A 2 2.40 11.13 -8.12
CA PHE A 2 1.24 11.00 -7.22
C PHE A 2 1.28 12.13 -6.19
N ARG A 3 0.15 12.82 -6.01
CA ARG A 3 0.01 14.01 -5.14
C ARG A 3 -0.08 13.65 -3.66
N LEU A 4 0.92 12.91 -3.14
CA LEU A 4 0.93 12.43 -1.76
C LEU A 4 0.86 13.58 -0.74
N SER A 5 1.42 14.74 -1.07
CA SER A 5 1.34 15.95 -0.21
C SER A 5 -0.10 16.33 0.15
N ALA A 6 -1.05 16.12 -0.76
CA ALA A 6 -2.47 16.43 -0.56
C ALA A 6 -3.19 15.48 0.42
N PHE A 7 -2.58 14.35 0.80
CA PHE A 7 -3.22 13.35 1.68
C PHE A 7 -2.89 13.53 3.17
N ARG A 8 -2.04 14.51 3.53
CA ARG A 8 -1.60 14.75 4.92
C ARG A 8 -2.76 14.75 5.92
N GLU A 9 -3.77 15.60 5.73
CA GLU A 9 -4.88 15.73 6.67
C GLU A 9 -5.75 14.49 6.73
N ARG A 10 -6.01 13.84 5.58
CA ARG A 10 -6.82 12.62 5.52
C ARG A 10 -6.14 11.47 6.28
N LEU A 11 -4.82 11.34 6.12
CA LEU A 11 -4.02 10.33 6.84
C LEU A 11 -4.00 10.60 8.34
N LEU A 12 -3.71 11.83 8.77
CA LEU A 12 -3.72 12.19 10.19
C LEU A 12 -5.09 11.93 10.82
N LYS A 13 -6.17 12.34 10.15
CA LYS A 13 -7.54 12.06 10.60
C LYS A 13 -7.78 10.55 10.76
N HIS A 14 -7.32 9.73 9.81
CA HIS A 14 -7.44 8.29 9.90
C HIS A 14 -6.69 7.71 11.12
N PHE A 15 -5.43 8.10 11.33
CA PHE A 15 -4.63 7.60 12.47
C PHE A 15 -5.17 8.03 13.83
N HIS A 16 -5.79 9.21 13.92
CA HIS A 16 -6.46 9.68 15.15
C HIS A 16 -7.81 8.99 15.37
N GLY A 17 -8.58 8.73 14.30
CA GLY A 17 -9.86 8.02 14.37
C GLY A 17 -9.74 6.52 14.66
N HIS A 18 -8.59 5.91 14.36
CA HIS A 18 -8.34 4.48 14.51
C HIS A 18 -7.06 4.26 15.32
N PRO A 19 -7.09 4.40 16.66
CA PRO A 19 -5.88 4.34 17.49
C PRO A 19 -5.13 3.01 17.40
N ASN A 20 -5.80 1.93 16.99
CA ASN A 20 -5.24 0.59 16.88
C ASN A 20 -4.86 0.19 15.43
N CYS A 21 -4.88 1.12 14.47
CA CYS A 21 -4.60 0.82 13.05
C CYS A 21 -3.13 0.47 12.78
N ILE A 22 -2.20 0.86 13.66
CA ILE A 22 -0.77 0.52 13.54
C ILE A 22 -0.29 0.01 14.89
N VAL A 23 0.34 -1.17 14.90
CA VAL A 23 0.86 -1.85 16.09
C VAL A 23 2.31 -2.22 15.84
N PRO A 24 3.22 -2.04 16.83
CA PRO A 24 3.00 -1.50 18.17
C PRO A 24 2.83 0.03 18.20
N GLU A 25 2.23 0.56 19.27
CA GLU A 25 1.86 1.99 19.40
C GLU A 25 3.04 2.96 19.16
N PHE A 26 4.28 2.58 19.54
CA PHE A 26 5.42 3.45 19.27
C PHE A 26 5.67 3.66 17.76
N ARG A 27 5.40 2.65 16.92
CA ARG A 27 5.46 2.76 15.45
C ARG A 27 4.37 3.66 14.91
N ARG A 28 3.16 3.59 15.47
CA ARG A 28 2.07 4.51 15.12
C ARG A 28 2.46 5.96 15.37
N ARG A 29 3.06 6.25 16.54
CA ARG A 29 3.56 7.60 16.86
C ARG A 29 4.68 8.07 15.92
N GLU A 30 5.58 7.18 15.51
CA GLU A 30 6.61 7.50 14.49
C GLU A 30 5.98 7.90 13.15
N VAL A 31 4.98 7.14 12.70
CA VAL A 31 4.24 7.43 11.45
C VAL A 31 3.51 8.77 11.54
N ILE A 32 2.77 9.02 12.62
CA ILE A 32 2.05 10.29 12.83
C ILE A 32 3.03 11.47 12.77
N LYS A 33 4.12 11.42 13.54
CA LYS A 33 5.15 12.48 13.53
C LYS A 33 5.78 12.69 12.16
N THR A 34 5.89 11.63 11.36
CA THR A 34 6.41 11.72 9.99
C THR A 34 5.44 12.47 9.09
N VAL A 35 4.13 12.17 9.17
CA VAL A 35 3.11 12.86 8.37
C VAL A 35 2.91 14.31 8.84
N GLU A 36 3.02 14.58 10.15
CA GLU A 36 2.94 15.94 10.71
C GLU A 36 4.00 16.88 10.15
N LYS A 37 5.23 16.39 9.91
CA LYS A 37 6.32 17.16 9.29
C LYS A 37 6.07 17.55 7.84
N GLY A 38 5.05 16.97 7.20
CA GLY A 38 4.73 17.18 5.79
C GLY A 38 5.16 16.01 4.90
N LEU A 39 4.48 15.89 3.76
CA LEU A 39 4.72 14.84 2.77
C LEU A 39 5.09 15.49 1.43
N PHE A 40 6.09 14.93 0.74
CA PHE A 40 6.39 15.29 -0.64
C PHE A 40 5.63 14.40 -1.60
N ASP A 41 5.35 14.92 -2.79
CA ASP A 41 4.77 14.14 -3.87
C ASP A 41 5.69 12.97 -4.25
N LEU A 42 5.07 11.85 -4.62
CA LEU A 42 5.76 10.60 -4.86
C LEU A 42 5.85 10.33 -6.37
N SER A 43 7.03 10.00 -6.87
CA SER A 43 7.12 9.46 -8.22
C SER A 43 6.56 8.04 -8.26
N ILE A 44 5.60 7.79 -9.14
CA ILE A 44 4.95 6.50 -9.35
C ILE A 44 5.28 5.89 -10.72
N SER A 45 6.26 6.45 -11.43
CA SER A 45 6.74 5.93 -12.71
C SER A 45 8.24 6.12 -12.86
N ARG A 46 8.88 5.28 -13.67
CA ARG A 46 10.28 5.35 -14.07
C ARG A 46 10.37 5.23 -15.59
N LYS A 47 11.46 5.70 -16.21
CA LYS A 47 11.73 5.39 -17.61
C LYS A 47 11.95 3.88 -17.76
N CYS A 48 11.36 3.25 -18.77
CA CYS A 48 11.43 1.80 -18.90
C CYS A 48 12.87 1.28 -19.07
N GLU A 49 13.76 2.06 -19.70
CA GLU A 49 15.19 1.73 -19.81
C GLU A 49 15.86 1.66 -18.43
N SER A 50 15.46 2.51 -17.48
CA SER A 50 16.03 2.53 -16.12
C SER A 50 15.65 1.32 -15.27
N VAL A 51 14.66 0.54 -15.71
CA VAL A 51 14.22 -0.72 -15.09
C VAL A 51 14.43 -1.91 -16.04
N MET A 52 15.23 -1.73 -17.09
CA MET A 52 15.55 -2.77 -18.09
C MET A 52 14.30 -3.40 -18.72
N ASN A 53 13.23 -2.61 -18.89
CA ASN A 53 11.91 -3.04 -19.37
C ASN A 53 11.25 -4.15 -18.52
N TRP A 54 11.69 -4.34 -17.26
CA TRP A 54 11.17 -5.35 -16.35
C TRP A 54 10.23 -4.74 -15.31
N SER A 55 9.10 -4.20 -15.76
CA SER A 55 8.05 -3.58 -14.94
C SER A 55 6.78 -3.42 -15.77
N ILE A 56 5.64 -3.19 -15.10
CA ILE A 56 4.35 -2.96 -15.77
C ILE A 56 4.40 -1.61 -16.53
N PRO A 57 4.06 -1.55 -17.83
CA PRO A 57 3.99 -0.28 -18.56
C PRO A 57 2.92 0.66 -17.98
N VAL A 58 3.18 1.97 -17.99
CA VAL A 58 2.17 2.97 -17.64
C VAL A 58 1.11 2.98 -18.74
N PRO A 59 -0.20 2.79 -18.41
CA PRO A 59 -1.25 2.80 -19.41
C PRO A 59 -1.24 4.11 -20.23
N GLY A 60 -1.10 3.98 -21.56
CA GLY A 60 -1.06 5.10 -22.49
C GLY A 60 0.31 5.77 -22.66
N ASP A 61 1.37 5.32 -21.98
CA ASP A 61 2.75 5.80 -22.22
C ASP A 61 3.79 4.70 -21.98
N ASP A 62 4.09 3.91 -23.02
CA ASP A 62 5.04 2.79 -22.97
C ASP A 62 6.52 3.20 -22.74
N ARG A 63 6.83 4.50 -22.71
CA ARG A 63 8.17 5.00 -22.34
C ARG A 63 8.38 4.98 -20.83
N HIS A 64 7.29 4.84 -20.08
CA HIS A 64 7.29 4.84 -18.64
C HIS A 64 6.74 3.53 -18.09
N CYS A 65 7.34 3.07 -17.01
CA CYS A 65 7.00 1.86 -16.31
C CYS A 65 6.57 2.22 -14.87
N ILE A 66 5.56 1.52 -14.36
CA ILE A 66 4.97 1.73 -13.02
C ILE A 66 6.05 1.48 -11.96
N TYR A 67 6.08 2.35 -10.95
CA TYR A 67 6.98 2.20 -9.81
C TYR A 67 6.65 0.94 -9.02
N VAL A 68 7.67 0.12 -8.74
CA VAL A 68 7.53 -1.20 -8.11
C VAL A 68 6.75 -1.19 -6.78
N TRP A 69 6.79 -0.11 -6.00
CA TRP A 69 5.99 -0.06 -4.77
C TRP A 69 4.51 0.21 -5.00
N LEU A 70 4.13 0.91 -6.08
CA LEU A 70 2.73 1.02 -6.46
C LEU A 70 2.21 -0.34 -6.93
N ASP A 71 2.98 -1.01 -7.80
CA ASP A 71 2.71 -2.38 -8.25
C ASP A 71 2.56 -3.35 -7.07
N ALA A 72 3.60 -3.49 -6.25
CA ALA A 72 3.63 -4.46 -5.15
C ALA A 72 2.53 -4.24 -4.10
N LEU A 73 2.18 -2.99 -3.75
CA LEU A 73 1.13 -2.73 -2.75
C LEU A 73 -0.26 -3.15 -3.25
N PHE A 74 -0.55 -3.04 -4.54
CA PHE A 74 -1.84 -3.47 -5.08
C PHE A 74 -1.98 -4.98 -5.20
N SER A 75 -0.91 -5.77 -4.96
CA SER A 75 -1.03 -7.23 -4.83
C SER A 75 -2.02 -7.66 -3.74
N TYR A 76 -2.15 -6.91 -2.65
CA TYR A 76 -3.16 -7.15 -1.62
C TYR A 76 -4.59 -7.04 -2.18
N TYR A 77 -4.83 -6.04 -3.03
CA TYR A 77 -6.13 -5.86 -3.67
C TYR A 77 -6.40 -6.96 -4.69
N VAL A 78 -5.42 -7.29 -5.53
CA VAL A 78 -5.51 -8.40 -6.50
C VAL A 78 -5.83 -9.72 -5.78
N GLY A 79 -5.12 -10.05 -4.71
CA GLY A 79 -5.40 -11.25 -3.91
C GLY A 79 -6.80 -11.26 -3.27
N SER A 80 -7.34 -10.08 -2.95
CA SER A 80 -8.70 -9.95 -2.39
C SER A 80 -9.81 -10.23 -3.42
N ILE A 81 -9.53 -10.06 -4.72
CA ILE A 81 -10.46 -10.30 -5.83
C ILE A 81 -10.14 -11.57 -6.63
N ALA A 82 -9.06 -12.28 -6.29
CA ALA A 82 -8.66 -13.50 -6.99
C ALA A 82 -9.47 -14.72 -6.53
N ARG A 83 -10.16 -15.38 -7.48
CA ARG A 83 -10.67 -16.74 -7.34
C ARG A 83 -9.62 -17.73 -7.82
N VAL A 84 -9.41 -18.78 -7.03
CA VAL A 84 -8.53 -19.89 -7.37
C VAL A 84 -9.40 -21.12 -7.60
N ALA A 85 -9.35 -21.67 -8.81
CA ALA A 85 -10.05 -22.90 -9.14
C ALA A 85 -9.31 -24.12 -8.56
N ALA A 86 -9.95 -25.29 -8.56
CA ALA A 86 -9.37 -26.51 -8.00
C ALA A 86 -8.08 -26.97 -8.71
N ASP A 87 -7.87 -26.55 -9.96
CA ASP A 87 -6.67 -26.82 -10.75
C ASP A 87 -5.56 -25.76 -10.57
N GLY A 88 -5.79 -24.75 -9.71
CA GLY A 88 -4.86 -23.66 -9.45
C GLY A 88 -4.95 -22.50 -10.43
N THR A 89 -5.87 -22.50 -11.40
CA THR A 89 -6.07 -21.34 -12.27
C THR A 89 -6.70 -20.16 -11.52
N GLU A 90 -6.25 -18.95 -11.83
CA GLU A 90 -6.71 -17.72 -11.20
C GLU A 90 -7.59 -16.90 -12.14
N ALA A 91 -8.72 -16.40 -11.61
CA ALA A 91 -9.58 -15.43 -12.28
C ALA A 91 -9.90 -14.28 -11.32
N LEU A 92 -9.96 -13.06 -11.83
CA LEU A 92 -10.25 -11.88 -11.02
C LEU A 92 -11.74 -11.58 -11.05
N ASP A 93 -12.30 -11.25 -9.89
CA ASP A 93 -13.61 -10.60 -9.79
C ASP A 93 -13.53 -9.11 -10.14
N GLU A 94 -14.64 -8.57 -10.63
CA GLU A 94 -14.73 -7.14 -10.97
C GLU A 94 -14.58 -6.23 -9.73
N ASP A 95 -15.02 -6.72 -8.56
CA ASP A 95 -14.91 -6.00 -7.30
C ASP A 95 -14.56 -6.89 -6.11
N TYR A 96 -14.22 -6.24 -5.01
CA TYR A 96 -13.85 -6.90 -3.75
C TYR A 96 -15.03 -7.43 -2.94
N ARG A 97 -16.27 -7.07 -3.28
CA ARG A 97 -17.46 -7.41 -2.50
C ARG A 97 -17.85 -8.87 -2.71
N THR A 98 -17.64 -9.38 -3.92
CA THR A 98 -17.98 -10.76 -4.30
C THR A 98 -17.31 -11.78 -3.39
N LEU A 99 -16.02 -11.61 -3.09
CA LEU A 99 -15.28 -12.52 -2.21
C LEU A 99 -15.30 -12.10 -0.74
N SER A 100 -15.72 -10.87 -0.43
CA SER A 100 -15.86 -10.34 0.94
C SER A 100 -14.58 -10.49 1.79
N ARG A 101 -13.40 -10.30 1.16
CA ARG A 101 -12.08 -10.38 1.81
C ARG A 101 -11.46 -9.02 2.14
N TRP A 102 -12.00 -7.95 1.57
CA TRP A 102 -11.43 -6.60 1.65
C TRP A 102 -12.24 -5.70 2.58
N PRO A 103 -11.59 -4.81 3.35
CA PRO A 103 -10.13 -4.64 3.46
C PRO A 103 -9.49 -5.73 4.33
N ALA A 104 -8.15 -5.79 4.33
CA ALA A 104 -7.43 -6.72 5.20
C ALA A 104 -7.65 -6.39 6.68
N ASP A 105 -8.06 -7.37 7.48
CA ASP A 105 -8.12 -7.25 8.95
C ASP A 105 -6.72 -6.99 9.55
N LEU A 106 -5.69 -7.60 8.94
CA LEU A 106 -4.31 -7.51 9.40
C LEU A 106 -3.32 -7.58 8.23
N GLN A 107 -2.46 -6.57 8.13
CA GLN A 107 -1.24 -6.63 7.33
C GLN A 107 -0.03 -6.80 8.27
N VAL A 108 0.83 -7.78 7.99
CA VAL A 108 2.05 -8.05 8.79
C VAL A 108 3.27 -7.72 7.96
N VAL A 109 4.14 -6.86 8.48
CA VAL A 109 5.32 -6.38 7.76
C VAL A 109 6.54 -6.25 8.67
N GLY A 110 7.73 -6.29 8.08
CA GLY A 110 8.96 -5.84 8.75
C GLY A 110 8.96 -4.33 8.97
N LYS A 111 9.69 -3.86 9.99
CA LYS A 111 9.83 -2.42 10.31
C LYS A 111 10.41 -1.57 9.18
N ASP A 112 11.20 -2.16 8.29
CA ASP A 112 11.83 -1.52 7.14
C ASP A 112 10.83 -0.98 6.12
N ILE A 113 9.67 -1.63 5.97
CA ILE A 113 8.68 -1.27 4.95
C ILE A 113 7.43 -0.60 5.53
N LEU A 114 7.48 -0.20 6.80
CA LEU A 114 6.38 0.45 7.51
C LEU A 114 5.90 1.71 6.78
N LYS A 115 6.81 2.55 6.27
CA LYS A 115 6.44 3.79 5.56
C LYS A 115 5.55 3.53 4.34
N PHE A 116 5.84 2.49 3.57
CA PHE A 116 5.08 2.15 2.37
C PHE A 116 3.65 1.74 2.73
N HIS A 117 3.49 0.91 3.76
CA HIS A 117 2.20 0.36 4.18
C HIS A 117 1.37 1.32 5.03
N ALA A 118 2.00 2.18 5.82
CA ALA A 118 1.31 3.10 6.72
C ALA A 118 1.01 4.46 6.08
N ILE A 119 1.76 4.88 5.05
CA ILE A 119 1.60 6.22 4.44
C ILE A 119 1.18 6.12 2.98
N TYR A 120 1.98 5.46 2.14
CA TYR A 120 1.72 5.46 0.69
C TYR A 120 0.47 4.64 0.37
N TRP A 121 0.38 3.45 0.96
CA TRP A 121 -0.72 2.54 0.73
C TRP A 121 -2.10 3.14 1.05
N PRO A 122 -2.37 3.64 2.28
CA PRO A 122 -3.66 4.26 2.56
C PRO A 122 -3.91 5.51 1.71
N ALA A 123 -2.87 6.26 1.31
CA ALA A 123 -3.06 7.39 0.39
C ALA A 123 -3.51 6.93 -1.01
N PHE A 124 -2.93 5.84 -1.55
CA PHE A 124 -3.39 5.26 -2.81
C PHE A 124 -4.83 4.77 -2.72
N LEU A 125 -5.18 4.06 -1.65
CA LEU A 125 -6.55 3.58 -1.42
C LEU A 125 -7.55 4.73 -1.28
N MET A 126 -7.20 5.76 -0.51
CA MET A 126 -7.98 7.00 -0.40
C MET A 126 -8.16 7.74 -1.74
N SER A 127 -7.23 7.57 -2.68
CA SER A 127 -7.32 8.14 -4.03
C SER A 127 -8.21 7.31 -4.96
N ALA A 128 -8.31 6.01 -4.70
CA ALA A 128 -9.13 5.05 -5.45
C ALA A 128 -10.50 4.80 -4.80
N ASP A 129 -10.84 5.55 -3.75
CA ASP A 129 -12.06 5.39 -2.96
C ASP A 129 -12.30 3.96 -2.44
N LEU A 130 -11.22 3.29 -2.03
CA LEU A 130 -11.24 1.95 -1.44
C LEU A 130 -11.18 1.99 0.09
N PRO A 131 -11.84 1.04 0.80
CA PRO A 131 -11.67 0.85 2.25
C PRO A 131 -10.21 0.63 2.65
N LEU A 132 -9.82 1.09 3.84
CA LEU A 132 -8.46 1.00 4.35
C LEU A 132 -8.27 -0.26 5.21
N PRO A 133 -7.04 -0.82 5.32
CA PRO A 133 -6.76 -1.92 6.23
C PRO A 133 -7.13 -1.59 7.69
N GLU A 134 -7.67 -2.57 8.41
CA GLU A 134 -8.07 -2.40 9.80
C GLU A 134 -6.86 -2.27 10.74
N ARG A 135 -5.80 -3.06 10.47
CA ARG A 135 -4.59 -3.07 11.29
C ARG A 135 -3.33 -3.40 10.48
N LEU A 136 -2.25 -2.71 10.81
CA LEU A 136 -0.89 -2.96 10.34
C LEU A 136 0.00 -3.33 11.53
N VAL A 137 0.56 -4.53 11.53
CA VAL A 137 1.55 -4.98 12.51
C VAL A 137 2.94 -4.91 11.90
N SER A 138 3.85 -4.19 12.59
CA SER A 138 5.22 -4.01 12.15
C SER A 138 6.22 -4.60 13.14
N HIS A 139 6.88 -5.70 12.76
CA HIS A 139 7.78 -6.46 13.63
C HIS A 139 9.26 -6.12 13.44
N GLY A 140 10.09 -6.60 14.38
CA GLY A 140 11.55 -6.43 14.37
C GLY A 140 12.28 -7.40 13.44
N TRP A 141 13.61 -7.45 13.59
CA TRP A 141 14.46 -8.39 12.86
C TRP A 141 15.05 -9.43 13.83
N TRP A 142 15.28 -10.63 13.31
CA TRP A 142 16.00 -11.67 14.03
C TRP A 142 17.49 -11.35 14.10
N THR A 143 18.11 -11.71 15.21
CA THR A 143 19.58 -11.74 15.39
C THR A 143 20.00 -13.18 15.64
N LYS A 144 21.29 -13.48 15.42
CA LYS A 144 21.89 -14.76 15.77
C LYS A 144 23.15 -14.48 16.58
N ASP A 145 23.29 -15.17 17.70
CA ASP A 145 24.49 -15.15 18.54
C ASP A 145 25.66 -15.90 17.89
#